data_AF-A0A962VH13-F1
#
_entry.id   AF-A0A962VH13-F1
#
_cell.length_a   1.000
_cell.length_b   1.000
_cell.length_c   1.000
_cell.angle_alpha   90.00
_cell.angle_beta   90.00
_cell.angle_gamma   90.00
#
_symmetry.space_group_name_H-M   'P 1'
#
loop_
_entity.id
_entity.type
_entity.pdbx_description
1 polymer ?
#
loop_
_entity_poly.entity_id
_entity_poly.type
_entity_poly.pdbx_seq_one_letter_code
_entity_poly.pdbx_strand_id
1 'polypeptide(L)'
;MDSLTQVTLGAAVGTAVLGRRIGYRAALWGGICGTLPDLDVFVPFGDPVADFTYHRSFSHSLLVLTALTPLLVWLIIRIHPQTAVYKRQWFWLVWLALITHSLLDSLTIYGTQVLWPLLDTPVGIGSIFIIDPLYTVPL
;
A
#
# COMPACT_ATOMS: atom_id res chain seq x y z
N MET A 1 -2.71 2.77 9.45
CA MET A 1 -3.95 3.58 9.40
C MET A 1 -5.13 2.63 9.46
N ASP A 2 -6.36 3.14 9.56
CA ASP A 2 -7.54 2.28 9.39
C ASP A 2 -7.69 1.81 7.93
N SER A 3 -8.28 0.64 7.73
CA SER A 3 -8.38 0.00 6.42
C SER A 3 -9.25 0.77 5.44
N LEU A 4 -10.25 1.53 5.90
CA LEU A 4 -11.10 2.33 5.01
C LEU A 4 -10.27 3.44 4.35
N THR A 5 -9.43 4.11 5.14
CA THR A 5 -8.48 5.11 4.62
C THR A 5 -7.51 4.52 3.60
N GLN A 6 -6.96 3.33 3.86
CA GLN A 6 -5.99 2.73 2.94
C GLN A 6 -6.63 2.24 1.63
N VAL A 7 -7.84 1.66 1.68
CA VAL A 7 -8.61 1.31 0.48
C VAL A 7 -8.94 2.56 -0.34
N THR A 8 -9.43 3.61 0.31
CA THR A 8 -9.87 4.85 -0.37
C THR A 8 -8.69 5.59 -0.98
N LEU A 9 -7.57 5.73 -0.26
CA LEU A 9 -6.33 6.30 -0.78
C LEU A 9 -5.82 5.49 -1.99
N GLY A 10 -5.75 4.17 -1.86
CA GLY A 10 -5.34 3.30 -2.97
C GLY A 10 -6.23 3.48 -4.19
N ALA A 11 -7.55 3.54 -4.01
CA ALA A 11 -8.51 3.76 -5.09
C ALA A 11 -8.37 5.15 -5.74
N ALA A 12 -8.14 6.19 -4.94
CA ALA A 12 -7.89 7.55 -5.42
C ALA A 12 -6.60 7.62 -6.25
N VAL A 13 -5.50 7.04 -5.76
CA VAL A 13 -4.21 6.93 -6.48
C VAL A 13 -4.41 6.18 -7.79
N GLY A 14 -5.10 5.04 -7.77
CA GLY A 14 -5.35 4.26 -8.98
C GLY A 14 -6.15 5.04 -10.02
N THR A 15 -7.21 5.71 -9.58
CA THR A 15 -8.04 6.56 -10.44
C THR A 15 -7.23 7.72 -11.03
N ALA A 16 -6.36 8.37 -10.24
CA ALA A 16 -5.50 9.44 -10.71
C ALA A 16 -4.50 8.98 -11.79
N VAL A 17 -3.91 7.78 -11.63
CA VAL A 17 -2.89 7.27 -12.56
C VAL A 17 -3.50 6.69 -13.83
N LEU A 18 -4.56 5.88 -13.70
CA LEU A 18 -5.07 5.04 -14.81
C LEU A 18 -6.58 5.15 -15.05
N GLY A 19 -7.32 5.91 -14.23
CA GLY A 19 -8.78 5.99 -14.30
C GLY A 19 -9.30 6.40 -15.69
N ARG A 20 -8.66 7.38 -16.35
CA ARG A 20 -9.06 7.82 -17.70
C ARG A 20 -8.86 6.76 -18.80
N ARG A 21 -8.06 5.71 -18.54
CA ARG A 21 -7.70 4.70 -19.55
C ARG A 21 -8.43 3.37 -19.36
N ILE A 22 -8.62 2.96 -18.11
CA ILE A 22 -9.24 1.65 -17.77
C ILE A 22 -10.50 1.77 -16.89
N GLY A 23 -10.94 3.00 -16.59
CA GLY A 23 -12.15 3.28 -15.82
C GLY A 23 -12.07 2.80 -14.37
N TYR A 24 -13.19 2.29 -13.87
CA TYR A 24 -13.36 1.84 -12.48
C TYR A 24 -12.34 0.76 -12.05
N ARG A 25 -11.78 0.00 -12.99
CA ARG A 25 -10.76 -1.01 -12.70
C ARG A 25 -9.50 -0.40 -12.09
N ALA A 26 -9.21 0.86 -12.42
CA ALA A 26 -8.09 1.57 -11.80
C ALA A 26 -8.32 1.80 -10.31
N ALA A 27 -9.53 2.23 -9.94
CA ALA A 27 -9.94 2.38 -8.54
C ALA A 27 -9.92 1.05 -7.80
N LEU A 28 -10.47 -0.01 -8.41
CA LEU A 28 -10.51 -1.35 -7.81
C LEU A 28 -9.11 -1.87 -7.51
N TRP A 29 -8.22 -1.90 -8.51
CA TRP A 29 -6.86 -2.40 -8.32
C TRP A 29 -6.03 -1.49 -7.41
N GLY A 30 -6.25 -0.17 -7.48
CA GLY A 30 -5.63 0.78 -6.56
C GLY A 30 -6.02 0.48 -5.11
N GLY A 31 -7.30 0.29 -4.83
CA GLY A 31 -7.80 -0.05 -3.48
C GLY A 31 -7.32 -1.42 -3.00
N ILE A 32 -7.31 -2.43 -3.87
CA ILE A 32 -6.73 -3.75 -3.54
C ILE A 32 -5.26 -3.60 -3.17
N CYS A 33 -4.45 -2.93 -4.00
CA CYS A 33 -3.04 -2.70 -3.71
C CYS A 33 -2.84 -1.89 -2.43
N GLY A 34 -3.70 -0.89 -2.16
CA GLY A 34 -3.70 -0.14 -0.91
C GLY A 34 -4.00 -1.00 0.32
N THR A 35 -4.67 -2.15 0.20
CA THR A 35 -4.87 -3.05 1.35
C THR A 35 -3.78 -4.11 1.53
N LEU A 36 -2.97 -4.36 0.50
CA LEU A 36 -2.04 -5.49 0.48
C LEU A 36 -1.04 -5.49 1.65
N PRO A 37 -0.43 -4.35 2.06
CA PRO A 37 0.56 -4.38 3.13
C PRO A 37 0.00 -4.86 4.48
N ASP A 38 -1.23 -4.47 4.82
CA ASP A 38 -1.89 -4.82 6.09
C ASP A 38 -2.39 -6.28 6.16
N LEU A 39 -2.40 -7.01 5.05
CA LEU A 39 -2.78 -8.43 5.05
C LEU A 39 -1.75 -9.32 5.78
N ASP A 40 -0.61 -8.76 6.16
CA ASP A 40 0.35 -9.40 7.05
C ASP A 40 -0.22 -9.69 8.46
N VAL A 41 -1.36 -9.10 8.84
CA VAL A 41 -2.11 -9.45 10.07
C VAL A 41 -2.49 -10.94 10.15
N PHE A 42 -2.60 -11.60 9.00
CA PHE A 42 -2.93 -13.02 8.92
C PHE A 42 -1.70 -13.93 9.05
N VAL A 43 -0.49 -13.35 9.13
CA VAL A 43 0.76 -14.10 9.32
C VAL A 43 1.10 -14.11 10.80
N PRO A 44 1.05 -15.27 11.49
CA PRO A 44 1.49 -15.38 12.88
C PRO A 44 3.02 -15.36 12.94
N PHE A 45 3.58 -14.42 13.69
CA PHE A 45 5.03 -14.29 13.94
C PHE A 45 5.46 -15.01 15.23
N GLY A 46 4.51 -15.54 16.00
CA GLY A 46 4.74 -16.55 17.03
C GLY A 46 4.22 -16.17 18.41
N ASP A 47 4.40 -14.90 18.80
CA ASP A 47 3.89 -14.36 20.06
C ASP A 47 3.35 -12.93 19.86
N PRO A 48 2.50 -12.40 20.77
CA PRO A 48 1.85 -11.11 20.58
C PRO A 48 2.81 -9.91 20.46
N VAL A 49 4.01 -9.99 21.07
CA VAL A 49 5.02 -8.93 20.97
C VAL A 49 5.68 -9.00 19.60
N ALA A 50 6.03 -10.20 19.13
CA ALA A 50 6.53 -10.41 17.78
C ALA A 50 5.50 -10.00 16.72
N ASP A 51 4.24 -10.39 16.89
CA ASP A 51 3.14 -9.99 16.00
C ASP A 51 3.05 -8.47 15.92
N PHE A 52 3.03 -7.77 17.05
CA PHE A 52 2.99 -6.31 17.05
C PHE A 52 4.25 -5.65 16.45
N THR A 53 5.42 -6.25 16.65
CA THR A 53 6.70 -5.67 16.19
C THR A 53 6.94 -5.89 14.69
N TYR A 54 6.54 -7.06 14.18
CA TYR A 54 6.77 -7.45 12.79
C TYR A 54 5.59 -7.16 11.87
N HIS A 55 4.38 -6.99 12.41
CA HIS A 55 3.28 -6.34 11.71
C HIS A 55 3.73 -4.90 11.40
N ARG A 56 3.86 -4.54 10.12
CA ARG A 56 4.51 -3.30 9.63
C ARG A 56 6.03 -3.28 9.54
N SER A 57 6.65 -4.46 9.44
CA SER A 57 8.06 -4.63 9.08
C SER A 57 8.24 -4.82 7.56
N PHE A 58 8.58 -6.04 7.13
CA PHE A 58 8.89 -6.37 5.74
C PHE A 58 7.74 -6.03 4.77
N SER A 59 6.49 -6.21 5.20
CA SER A 59 5.28 -5.96 4.42
C SER A 59 5.10 -4.48 4.05
N HIS A 60 5.67 -3.59 4.85
CA HIS A 60 5.58 -2.14 4.68
C HIS A 60 6.89 -1.51 4.21
N SER A 61 7.96 -2.30 4.05
CA SER A 61 9.24 -1.81 3.55
C SER A 61 9.12 -1.27 2.13
N LEU A 62 9.64 -0.05 1.90
CA LEU A 62 9.66 0.53 0.56
C LEU A 62 10.50 -0.31 -0.40
N LEU A 63 11.56 -0.95 0.09
CA LEU A 63 12.42 -1.80 -0.72
C LEU A 63 11.68 -3.07 -1.15
N VAL A 64 11.03 -3.74 -0.21
CA VAL A 64 10.26 -4.96 -0.48
C VAL A 64 9.09 -4.66 -1.40
N LEU A 65 8.32 -3.61 -1.11
CA LEU A 65 7.17 -3.20 -1.94
C LEU A 65 7.59 -2.78 -3.35
N THR A 66 8.72 -2.06 -3.48
CA THR A 66 9.28 -1.70 -4.80
C THR A 66 9.70 -2.96 -5.58
N ALA A 67 10.35 -3.91 -4.93
CA ALA A 67 10.74 -5.17 -5.56
C ALA A 67 9.53 -6.06 -5.93
N LEU A 68 8.45 -6.01 -5.14
CA LEU A 68 7.22 -6.76 -5.36
C LEU A 68 6.36 -6.18 -6.49
N THR A 69 6.42 -4.86 -6.70
CA THR A 69 5.67 -4.13 -7.73
C THR A 69 5.71 -4.79 -9.13
N PRO A 70 6.89 -5.08 -9.74
CA PRO A 70 6.93 -5.69 -11.08
C PRO A 70 6.23 -7.05 -11.15
N LEU A 71 6.26 -7.85 -10.08
CA LEU A 71 5.56 -9.13 -10.02
C LEU A 71 4.05 -8.94 -10.01
N LEU A 72 3.54 -8.00 -9.19
CA LEU A 72 2.11 -7.68 -9.14
C LEU A 72 1.61 -7.10 -10.47
N VAL A 73 2.37 -6.20 -11.09
CA VAL A 73 2.04 -5.64 -12.40
C VAL A 73 1.99 -6.73 -13.46
N TRP A 74 2.93 -7.68 -13.44
CA TRP A 74 2.92 -8.83 -14.34
C TRP A 74 1.65 -9.67 -14.14
N LEU A 75 1.27 -9.96 -12.90
CA LEU A 75 0.06 -10.73 -12.58
C LEU A 75 -1.21 -10.01 -13.08
N ILE A 76 -1.33 -8.70 -12.82
CA ILE A 76 -2.46 -7.88 -13.27
C ILE A 76 -2.56 -7.88 -14.79
N ILE A 77 -1.44 -7.74 -15.50
CA ILE A 77 -1.42 -7.78 -16.97
C ILE A 77 -1.82 -9.16 -17.50
N ARG A 78 -1.48 -10.26 -16.80
CA ARG A 78 -1.93 -11.61 -17.18
C ARG A 78 -3.45 -11.76 -17.05
N ILE A 79 -4.07 -11.10 -16.07
CA ILE A 79 -5.53 -11.07 -15.89
C ILE A 79 -6.20 -10.10 -16.88
N HIS A 80 -5.51 -9.03 -17.28
CA HIS A 80 -6.00 -7.99 -18.18
C HIS A 80 -5.07 -7.75 -19.39
N PRO A 81 -4.86 -8.75 -20.26
CA PRO A 81 -3.91 -8.66 -21.37
C PRO A 81 -4.20 -7.50 -22.34
N GLN A 82 -5.47 -7.14 -22.51
CA GLN A 82 -5.92 -6.00 -23.32
C GLN A 82 -5.40 -4.64 -22.81
N THR A 83 -4.97 -4.55 -21.55
CA THR A 83 -4.41 -3.33 -20.95
C THR A 83 -2.89 -3.33 -20.90
N ALA A 84 -2.22 -4.34 -21.48
CA ALA A 84 -0.76 -4.47 -21.47
C ALA A 84 -0.04 -3.25 -22.09
N VAL A 85 -0.67 -2.56 -23.03
CA VAL A 85 -0.17 -1.30 -23.61
C VAL A 85 0.08 -0.21 -22.55
N TYR A 86 -0.58 -0.30 -21.39
CA TYR A 86 -0.43 0.62 -20.27
C TYR A 86 0.48 0.09 -19.15
N LYS A 87 1.37 -0.87 -19.43
CA LYS A 87 2.27 -1.48 -18.45
C LYS A 87 3.01 -0.47 -17.57
N ARG A 88 3.49 0.64 -18.14
CA ARG A 88 4.19 1.69 -17.38
C ARG A 88 3.28 2.38 -16.36
N GLN A 89 2.04 2.65 -16.75
CA GLN A 89 1.09 3.30 -15.86
C GLN A 89 0.52 2.32 -14.83
N TRP A 90 0.40 1.02 -15.17
CA TRP A 90 0.14 -0.04 -14.19
C TRP A 90 1.25 -0.11 -13.13
N PHE A 91 2.52 -0.01 -13.54
CA PHE A 91 3.63 0.07 -12.60
C PHE A 91 3.48 1.24 -11.63
N TRP A 92 3.20 2.45 -12.14
CA TRP A 92 2.99 3.60 -11.27
C TRP A 92 1.77 3.47 -10.36
N LEU A 93 0.67 2.90 -10.84
CA LEU A 93 -0.53 2.67 -10.02
C LEU A 93 -0.21 1.76 -8.84
N VAL A 94 0.39 0.60 -9.11
CA VAL A 94 0.70 -0.40 -8.08
C VAL A 94 1.77 0.13 -7.13
N TRP A 95 2.85 0.70 -7.67
CA TRP A 95 3.95 1.22 -6.86
C TRP A 95 3.48 2.35 -5.95
N LEU A 96 2.75 3.34 -6.49
CA LEU A 96 2.26 4.45 -5.68
C LEU A 96 1.29 3.96 -4.61
N ALA A 97 0.32 3.10 -4.94
CA ALA A 97 -0.64 2.61 -3.95
C ALA A 97 0.05 1.90 -2.77
N LEU A 98 1.05 1.07 -3.04
CA LEU A 98 1.82 0.37 -2.00
C LEU A 98 2.69 1.32 -1.18
N ILE A 99 3.40 2.24 -1.84
CA ILE A 99 4.34 3.16 -1.17
C ILE A 99 3.58 4.19 -0.34
N THR A 100 2.47 4.74 -0.84
CA THR A 100 1.67 5.71 -0.09
C THR A 100 1.04 5.09 1.14
N HIS A 101 0.71 3.79 1.11
CA HIS A 101 0.24 3.06 2.30
C HIS A 101 1.27 3.14 3.43
N SER A 102 2.49 2.65 3.18
CA SER A 102 3.57 2.62 4.19
C SER A 102 3.98 4.01 4.66
N LEU A 103 4.01 4.98 3.74
CA LEU A 103 4.31 6.36 4.10
C LEU A 103 3.22 6.94 5.00
N LEU A 104 1.94 6.73 4.68
CA LEU A 104 0.84 7.20 5.51
C LEU A 104 0.86 6.56 6.90
N ASP A 105 1.18 5.28 6.99
CA ASP A 105 1.33 4.57 8.26
C ASP A 105 2.46 5.14 9.13
N SER A 106 3.56 5.56 8.51
CA SER A 106 4.67 6.24 9.20
C SER A 106 4.29 7.63 9.75
N LEU A 107 3.18 8.23 9.29
CA LEU A 107 2.65 9.48 9.84
C LEU A 107 1.86 9.27 11.13
N THR A 108 1.53 8.02 11.48
CA THR A 108 0.90 7.68 12.77
C THR A 108 1.94 7.49 13.87
N ILE A 109 1.49 7.41 15.13
CA ILE A 109 2.38 7.20 16.28
C ILE A 109 2.88 5.76 16.44
N TYR A 110 2.27 4.80 15.73
CA TYR A 110 2.52 3.37 15.92
C TYR A 110 3.84 2.89 15.32
N GLY A 111 4.47 3.71 14.47
CA GLY A 111 5.72 3.36 13.82
C GLY A 111 5.54 2.39 12.64
N THR A 112 6.45 2.47 11.68
CA THR A 112 6.52 1.56 10.52
C THR A 112 7.98 1.40 10.12
N GLN A 113 8.47 0.18 9.88
CA GLN A 113 9.88 -0.06 9.49
C GLN A 113 10.06 0.14 7.98
N VAL A 114 9.91 1.39 7.54
CA VAL A 114 9.89 1.82 6.14
C VAL A 114 11.15 1.41 5.36
N LEU A 115 12.31 1.31 6.04
CA LEU A 115 13.62 1.02 5.44
C LEU A 115 14.13 -0.41 5.72
N TRP A 116 13.29 -1.29 6.26
CA TRP A 116 13.67 -2.69 6.47
C TRP A 116 14.12 -3.34 5.14
N PRO A 117 15.16 -4.19 5.08
CA PRO A 117 16.00 -4.67 6.18
C PRO A 117 17.27 -3.82 6.41
N LEU A 118 17.40 -2.67 5.76
CA LEU A 118 18.59 -1.81 5.96
C LEU A 118 18.60 -1.17 7.35
N LEU A 119 17.42 -0.77 7.82
CA LEU A 119 17.17 -0.24 9.14
C LEU A 119 15.88 -0.85 9.69
N ASP A 120 15.92 -1.31 10.92
CA ASP A 120 14.81 -1.88 11.68
C ASP A 120 14.13 -0.85 12.60
N THR A 121 14.62 0.39 12.64
CA THR A 121 14.04 1.48 13.42
C THR A 121 12.68 1.91 12.85
N PRO A 122 11.58 1.79 13.63
CA PRO A 122 10.27 2.24 13.17
C PRO A 122 10.20 3.77 13.07
N VAL A 123 9.65 4.27 11.96
CA VAL A 123 9.34 5.69 11.77
C VAL A 123 7.88 5.92 12.14
N GLY A 124 7.64 6.75 13.15
CA GLY A 124 6.29 7.14 13.59
C GLY A 124 6.26 8.63 13.94
N ILE A 125 5.84 9.47 13.00
CA ILE A 125 5.85 10.94 13.17
C ILE A 125 4.74 11.38 14.14
N GLY A 126 3.61 10.67 14.17
CA GLY A 126 2.47 11.01 15.03
C GLY A 126 1.73 12.28 14.63
N SER A 127 1.77 12.66 13.34
CA SER A 127 1.10 13.85 12.81
C SER A 127 -0.35 13.60 12.39
N ILE A 128 -0.76 12.34 12.20
CA ILE A 128 -2.11 11.97 11.76
C ILE A 128 -2.65 10.85 12.66
N PHE A 129 -3.95 10.90 12.98
CA PHE A 129 -4.65 9.86 13.73
C PHE A 129 -4.87 8.59 12.88
N ILE A 130 -5.01 7.43 13.52
CA ILE A 130 -5.28 6.17 12.80
C ILE A 130 -6.57 6.26 11.98
N ILE A 131 -7.60 6.88 12.57
CA ILE A 131 -8.89 7.18 11.94
C ILE A 131 -8.96 8.70 11.86
N ASP A 132 -8.85 9.24 10.65
CA ASP A 132 -8.90 10.68 10.42
C ASP A 132 -9.91 11.02 9.31
N PRO A 133 -11.16 11.36 9.67
CA PRO A 133 -12.18 11.71 8.68
C PRO A 133 -11.81 12.91 7.80
N LEU A 134 -10.96 13.84 8.29
CA LEU A 134 -10.52 14.99 7.50
C LEU A 134 -9.58 14.56 6.37
N TYR A 135 -8.85 13.47 6.58
CA TYR A 135 -8.02 12.84 5.55
C TYR A 135 -8.85 11.96 4.61
N THR A 136 -9.78 11.15 5.15
CA THR A 136 -10.50 10.12 4.38
C THR A 136 -11.65 10.66 3.52
N VAL A 137 -12.45 11.60 4.02
CA VAL A 137 -13.64 12.13 3.30
C VAL A 137 -13.36 12.80 1.94
N PRO A 138 -12.27 13.56 1.74
CA PRO A 138 -12.00 14.18 0.45
C PRO A 138 -11.41 13.25 -0.63
N LEU A 139 -11.07 11.99 -0.29
CA LEU A 139 -10.53 10.99 -1.23
C LEU A 139 -11.63 10.32 -2.07
#